data_AF-A0A954V7A2-F1
#
_entry.id   AF-A0A954V7A2-F1
#
_cell.length_a   1.000
_cell.length_b   1.000
_cell.length_c   1.000
_cell.angle_alpha   90.00
_cell.angle_beta   90.00
_cell.angle_gamma   90.00
#
_symmetry.space_group_name_H-M   'P 1'
#
loop_
_entity.id
_entity.type
_entity.pdbx_description
1 polymer ?
#
loop_
_entity_poly.entity_id
_entity_poly.type
_entity_poly.pdbx_seq_one_letter_code
_entity_poly.pdbx_strand_id
1 'polypeptide(L)'
;MAANQRSAYGARVALLMVAVIAVTCKRAAGDEVGPVPAEIRESLSLSEHYEKYVGVGGLPVVGSRKVSDYAMLEAAWIVRQMLGNRPDVLAAMAGNKTRLSVMAWNEYTTDVPEHSRLTPRVYWDRRA
;
A
#
# COMPACT_ATOMS: atom_id res chain seq x y z
N MET A 1 38.09 25.03 -43.10
CA MET A 1 37.66 23.61 -43.07
C MET A 1 36.97 23.33 -41.74
N ALA A 2 35.66 23.54 -41.68
CA ALA A 2 34.82 23.39 -40.50
C ALA A 2 34.25 21.96 -40.47
N ALA A 3 34.94 21.04 -39.81
CA ALA A 3 34.53 19.63 -39.76
C ALA A 3 34.88 18.98 -38.42
N ASN A 4 34.40 19.53 -37.29
CA ASN A 4 34.41 18.76 -36.04
C ASN A 4 33.37 19.14 -34.98
N GLN A 5 32.42 20.03 -35.28
CA GLN A 5 31.44 20.46 -34.28
C GLN A 5 30.17 19.60 -34.26
N ARG A 6 29.86 18.79 -35.29
CA ARG A 6 28.60 18.01 -35.35
C ARG A 6 28.60 16.72 -34.52
N SER A 7 29.76 16.10 -34.27
CA SER A 7 29.86 14.81 -33.58
C SER A 7 29.68 14.92 -32.04
N ALA A 8 30.19 16.01 -31.45
CA ALA A 8 30.15 16.20 -30.00
C ALA A 8 28.74 16.51 -29.44
N TYR A 9 27.86 17.16 -30.23
CA TYR A 9 26.48 17.42 -29.81
C TYR A 9 25.63 16.15 -29.80
N GLY A 10 25.83 15.23 -30.75
CA GLY A 10 25.09 13.97 -30.80
C GLY A 10 25.33 13.10 -29.56
N ALA A 11 26.59 12.97 -29.14
CA ALA A 11 26.95 12.21 -27.94
C ALA A 11 26.46 12.89 -26.65
N ARG A 12 26.50 14.23 -26.56
CA ARG A 12 26.03 14.98 -25.38
C ARG A 12 24.50 14.99 -25.27
N VAL A 13 23.79 15.08 -26.39
CA VAL A 13 22.31 15.01 -26.43
C VAL A 13 21.84 13.59 -26.14
N ALA A 14 22.52 12.56 -26.64
CA ALA A 14 22.24 11.17 -26.31
C ALA A 14 22.50 10.87 -24.81
N LEU A 15 23.58 11.39 -24.24
CA LEU A 15 23.90 11.24 -22.82
C LEU A 15 22.88 11.96 -21.91
N LEU A 16 22.41 13.15 -22.33
CA LEU A 16 21.34 13.88 -21.64
C LEU A 16 19.98 13.16 -21.73
N MET A 17 19.64 12.56 -22.88
CA MET A 17 18.41 11.77 -23.06
C MET A 17 18.40 10.49 -22.21
N VAL A 18 19.53 9.78 -22.12
CA VAL A 18 19.65 8.56 -21.28
C VAL A 18 19.59 8.91 -19.79
N ALA A 19 20.16 10.04 -19.37
CA ALA A 19 20.05 10.51 -17.99
C ALA A 19 18.61 10.91 -17.60
N VAL A 20 17.83 11.48 -18.52
CA VAL A 20 16.41 11.83 -18.29
C VAL A 20 15.52 10.57 -18.16
N ILE A 21 15.83 9.51 -18.90
CA ILE A 21 15.10 8.22 -18.80
C ILE A 21 15.41 7.50 -17.48
N ALA A 22 16.64 7.59 -16.96
CA ALA A 22 17.00 7.01 -15.67
C ALA A 22 16.39 7.79 -14.47
N VAL A 23 16.26 9.11 -14.58
CA VAL A 23 15.68 9.97 -13.53
C VAL A 23 14.16 9.84 -13.42
N THR A 24 13.48 9.38 -14.48
CA THR A 24 12.01 9.21 -14.50
C THR A 24 11.53 7.82 -14.06
N CYS A 25 12.43 6.86 -13.81
CA CYS A 25 12.07 5.53 -13.32
C CYS A 25 11.98 5.47 -11.78
N LYS A 26 11.35 6.47 -11.15
CA LYS A 26 10.72 6.25 -9.85
C LYS A 26 9.30 5.76 -10.13
N ARG A 27 9.15 4.44 -10.26
CA ARG A 27 7.83 3.80 -10.22
C ARG A 27 7.16 4.26 -8.92
N ALA A 28 5.98 4.86 -9.01
CA ALA A 28 5.23 5.28 -7.85
C ALA A 28 5.08 4.06 -6.93
N ALA A 29 5.64 4.12 -5.73
CA ALA A 29 5.68 3.04 -4.73
C ALA A 29 4.29 2.80 -4.09
N GLY A 30 3.24 2.79 -4.89
CA GLY A 30 1.85 2.78 -4.43
C GLY A 30 1.16 1.43 -4.51
N ASP A 31 1.63 0.48 -5.32
CA ASP A 31 0.77 -0.62 -5.78
C ASP A 31 1.37 -2.02 -5.61
N GLU A 32 2.35 -2.18 -4.71
CA GLU A 32 2.91 -3.49 -4.41
C GLU A 32 2.56 -3.89 -2.98
N VAL A 33 2.05 -5.13 -2.84
CA VAL A 33 1.76 -5.73 -1.53
C VAL A 33 3.09 -6.16 -0.93
N GLY A 34 3.43 -5.57 0.21
CA GLY A 34 4.67 -5.85 0.92
C GLY A 34 4.43 -6.41 2.31
N PRO A 35 5.51 -6.80 3.02
CA PRO A 35 5.43 -7.07 4.45
C PRO A 35 5.09 -5.77 5.21
N VAL A 36 4.47 -5.91 6.39
CA VAL A 36 4.19 -4.77 7.28
C VAL A 36 5.52 -4.16 7.79
N PRO A 37 5.82 -2.88 7.50
CA PRO A 37 7.02 -2.21 8.03
C PRO A 37 7.01 -2.16 9.56
N ALA A 38 8.18 -2.23 10.19
CA ALA A 38 8.30 -2.26 11.65
C ALA A 38 7.72 -1.00 12.30
N GLU A 39 7.94 0.16 11.68
CA GLU A 39 7.45 1.46 12.15
C GLU A 39 5.92 1.52 12.16
N ILE A 40 5.29 0.94 11.13
CA ILE A 40 3.83 0.84 11.01
C ILE A 40 3.27 -0.13 12.05
N ARG A 41 3.93 -1.28 12.25
CA ARG A 41 3.55 -2.27 13.25
C ARG A 41 3.57 -1.67 14.66
N GLU A 42 4.63 -0.96 15.01
CA GLU A 42 4.77 -0.33 16.33
C GLU A 42 3.77 0.80 16.53
N SER A 43 3.67 1.73 15.58
CA SER A 43 2.82 2.93 15.71
C SER A 43 1.32 2.60 15.88
N LEU A 44 0.87 1.53 15.23
CA LEU A 44 -0.51 1.03 15.26
C LEU A 44 -0.71 -0.15 16.23
N SER A 45 0.35 -0.64 16.87
CA SER A 45 0.34 -1.81 17.76
C SER A 45 -0.29 -3.05 17.09
N LEU A 46 0.12 -3.33 15.85
CA LEU A 46 -0.44 -4.44 15.06
C LEU A 46 0.02 -5.80 15.57
N SER A 47 -0.95 -6.71 15.73
CA SER A 47 -0.72 -8.13 15.98
C SER A 47 0.12 -8.78 14.87
N GLU A 48 0.85 -9.83 15.21
CA GLU A 48 1.60 -10.67 14.26
C GLU A 48 0.72 -11.31 13.18
N HIS A 49 -0.59 -11.42 13.42
CA HIS A 49 -1.57 -11.88 12.44
C HIS A 49 -1.51 -11.09 11.12
N TYR A 50 -1.22 -9.79 11.17
CA TYR A 50 -1.06 -8.94 9.99
C TYR A 50 0.33 -9.13 9.40
N GLU A 51 0.38 -9.72 8.21
CA GLU A 51 1.63 -10.02 7.51
C GLU A 51 1.77 -9.24 6.21
N LYS A 52 0.65 -8.78 5.64
CA LYS A 52 0.60 -8.03 4.37
C LYS A 52 0.22 -6.58 4.61
N TYR A 53 0.80 -5.69 3.81
CA TYR A 53 0.62 -4.25 3.89
C TYR A 53 0.57 -3.59 2.50
N VAL A 54 -0.32 -2.62 2.35
CA VAL A 54 -0.37 -1.66 1.25
C VAL A 54 -0.65 -0.27 1.83
N GLY A 55 0.10 0.74 1.40
CA GLY A 55 -0.11 2.12 1.83
C GLY A 55 -0.99 2.92 0.87
N VAL A 56 -2.01 3.62 1.39
CA VAL A 56 -2.87 4.50 0.59
C VAL A 56 -2.95 5.89 1.20
N GLY A 57 -2.12 6.82 0.71
CA GLY A 57 -2.17 8.22 1.15
C GLY A 57 -2.01 8.40 2.66
N GLY A 58 -1.23 7.53 3.31
CA GLY A 58 -1.06 7.48 4.77
C GLY A 58 -2.01 6.54 5.50
N LEU A 59 -3.08 6.05 4.87
CA LEU A 59 -3.96 5.03 5.44
C LEU A 59 -3.36 3.62 5.23
N PRO A 60 -3.05 2.88 6.30
CA PRO A 60 -2.58 1.49 6.23
C PRO A 60 -3.71 0.56 5.81
N VAL A 61 -3.48 -0.22 4.74
CA VAL A 61 -4.28 -1.40 4.41
C VAL A 61 -3.48 -2.62 4.83
N VAL A 62 -4.02 -3.43 5.73
CA VAL A 62 -3.35 -4.61 6.31
C VAL A 62 -4.18 -5.86 6.10
N GLY A 63 -3.50 -7.00 6.03
CA GLY A 63 -4.16 -8.30 5.86
C GLY A 63 -3.29 -9.43 6.39
N SER A 64 -3.91 -10.59 6.58
CA SER A 64 -3.19 -11.80 6.95
C SER A 64 -2.40 -12.37 5.75
N ARG A 65 -1.56 -13.37 6.02
CA ARG A 65 -0.86 -14.13 4.96
C ARG A 65 -1.82 -14.82 3.98
N LYS A 66 -3.05 -15.17 4.42
CA LYS A 66 -4.03 -15.89 3.60
C LYS A 66 -4.73 -14.99 2.58
N VAL A 67 -4.72 -13.67 2.80
CA VAL A 67 -5.36 -12.71 1.90
C VAL A 67 -4.64 -12.70 0.55
N SER A 68 -5.38 -12.70 -0.55
CA SER A 68 -4.80 -12.58 -1.89
C SER A 68 -4.19 -11.19 -2.09
N ASP A 69 -3.03 -11.10 -2.75
CA ASP A 69 -2.40 -9.80 -3.05
C ASP A 69 -3.33 -8.93 -3.92
N TYR A 70 -4.06 -9.53 -4.85
CA TYR A 70 -5.06 -8.83 -5.65
C TYR A 70 -6.17 -8.21 -4.80
N ALA A 71 -6.60 -8.89 -3.73
CA ALA A 71 -7.61 -8.36 -2.82
C ALA A 71 -7.09 -7.16 -2.01
N MET A 72 -5.81 -7.18 -1.62
CA MET A 72 -5.15 -6.05 -0.96
C MET A 72 -5.07 -4.83 -1.90
N LEU A 73 -4.71 -5.05 -3.16
CA LEU A 73 -4.64 -3.98 -4.17
C LEU A 73 -6.03 -3.44 -4.52
N GLU A 74 -7.04 -4.31 -4.60
CA GLU A 74 -8.42 -3.89 -4.83
C GLU A 74 -8.93 -3.04 -3.66
N ALA A 75 -8.69 -3.45 -2.42
CA ALA A 75 -9.03 -2.66 -1.24
C ALA A 75 -8.35 -1.28 -1.27
N ALA A 76 -7.07 -1.24 -1.65
CA ALA A 76 -6.35 0.02 -1.82
C ALA A 76 -6.94 0.89 -2.93
N TRP A 77 -7.34 0.28 -4.06
CA TRP A 77 -8.02 0.97 -5.15
C TRP A 77 -9.35 1.56 -4.71
N ILE A 78 -10.18 0.80 -3.99
CA ILE A 78 -11.47 1.27 -3.44
C ILE A 78 -11.27 2.48 -2.54
N VAL A 79 -10.30 2.45 -1.62
CA VAL A 79 -9.98 3.59 -0.74
C VAL A 79 -9.62 4.83 -1.56
N ARG A 80 -8.82 4.68 -2.62
CA ARG A 80 -8.47 5.80 -3.51
C ARG A 80 -9.68 6.33 -4.28
N GLN A 81 -10.59 5.47 -4.72
CA GLN A 81 -11.80 5.94 -5.39
C GLN A 81 -12.73 6.68 -4.42
N MET A 82 -12.87 6.18 -3.19
CA MET A 82 -13.76 6.78 -2.19
C MET A 82 -13.23 8.10 -1.63
N LEU A 83 -11.92 8.18 -1.39
CA LEU A 83 -11.31 9.28 -0.63
C LEU A 83 -10.23 10.04 -1.40
N GLY A 84 -9.95 9.70 -2.66
CA GLY A 84 -8.90 10.35 -3.46
C GLY A 84 -9.12 11.85 -3.67
N ASN A 85 -10.39 12.29 -3.71
CA ASN A 85 -10.74 13.71 -3.78
C ASN A 85 -10.73 14.43 -2.42
N ARG A 86 -10.48 13.70 -1.32
CA ARG A 86 -10.47 14.20 0.07
C ARG A 86 -9.20 13.75 0.81
N PRO A 87 -8.01 14.23 0.39
CA PRO A 87 -6.75 13.89 1.07
C PRO A 87 -6.70 14.40 2.51
N ASP A 88 -7.47 15.43 2.85
CA ASP A 88 -7.65 15.93 4.21
C ASP A 88 -8.28 14.86 5.12
N VAL A 89 -9.26 14.11 4.63
CA VAL A 89 -9.90 13.03 5.38
C VAL A 89 -8.95 11.84 5.54
N LEU A 90 -8.23 11.46 4.48
CA LEU A 90 -7.22 10.41 4.58
C LEU A 90 -6.13 10.76 5.61
N ALA A 91 -5.66 12.00 5.60
CA ALA A 91 -4.68 12.47 6.58
C ALA A 91 -5.23 12.44 8.01
N ALA A 92 -6.50 12.85 8.22
CA ALA A 92 -7.14 12.76 9.52
C ALA A 92 -7.32 11.31 10.01
N MET A 93 -7.72 10.40 9.11
CA MET A 93 -7.83 8.97 9.43
C MET A 93 -6.48 8.36 9.81
N ALA A 94 -5.43 8.69 9.05
CA ALA A 94 -4.07 8.26 9.32
C ALA A 94 -3.56 8.82 10.68
N GLY A 95 -3.79 10.10 10.96
CA GLY A 95 -3.45 10.74 12.23
C GLY A 95 -4.17 10.12 13.44
N ASN A 96 -5.39 9.61 13.22
CA ASN A 96 -6.17 8.90 14.24
C ASN A 96 -5.83 7.40 14.35
N LYS A 97 -4.73 6.92 13.74
CA LYS A 97 -4.32 5.50 13.76
C LYS A 97 -5.38 4.54 13.20
N THR A 98 -6.20 5.02 12.26
CA THR A 98 -7.17 4.18 11.56
C THR A 98 -6.44 3.27 10.59
N ARG A 99 -6.96 2.07 10.37
CA ARG A 99 -6.46 1.09 9.41
C ARG A 99 -7.61 0.37 8.74
N LEU A 100 -7.40 -0.07 7.50
CA LEU A 100 -8.31 -0.96 6.81
C LEU A 100 -7.75 -2.40 6.93
N SER A 101 -8.50 -3.29 7.56
CA SER A 101 -8.16 -4.71 7.61
C SER A 101 -8.92 -5.46 6.52
N VAL A 102 -8.22 -6.25 5.72
CA VAL A 102 -8.80 -7.14 4.72
C VAL A 102 -8.75 -8.58 5.25
N MET A 103 -9.90 -9.27 5.21
CA MET A 103 -10.02 -10.67 5.61
C MET A 103 -10.01 -11.57 4.37
N ALA A 104 -9.37 -12.73 4.48
CA ALA A 104 -9.43 -13.76 3.46
C ALA A 104 -10.82 -14.43 3.45
N TRP A 105 -11.16 -15.09 2.35
CA TRP A 105 -12.45 -15.78 2.18
C TRP A 105 -12.72 -16.87 3.24
N ASN A 106 -11.68 -17.37 3.90
CA ASN A 106 -11.75 -18.41 4.93
C ASN A 106 -11.41 -17.88 6.34
N GLU A 107 -11.47 -16.56 6.54
CA GLU A 107 -11.30 -15.90 7.82
C GLU A 107 -12.65 -15.32 8.27
N TYR A 108 -12.90 -15.40 9.57
CA TYR A 108 -14.14 -14.94 10.18
C TYR A 108 -13.87 -13.80 11.16
N THR A 109 -14.93 -13.14 11.61
CA THR A 109 -14.85 -11.97 12.49
C THR A 109 -13.95 -12.21 13.70
N THR A 110 -14.04 -13.38 14.34
CA THR A 110 -13.21 -13.67 15.53
C THR A 110 -11.75 -13.99 15.22
N ASP A 111 -11.41 -14.30 13.96
CA ASP A 111 -10.02 -14.51 13.54
C ASP A 111 -9.25 -13.18 13.45
N VAL A 112 -9.97 -12.06 13.30
CA VAL A 112 -9.41 -10.71 13.39
C VAL A 112 -8.97 -10.43 14.83
N PRO A 113 -7.70 -10.10 15.10
CA PRO A 113 -7.16 -9.91 16.46
C PRO A 113 -7.98 -8.95 17.33
N GLU A 114 -8.48 -7.88 16.73
CA GLU A 114 -9.31 -6.84 17.36
C GLU A 114 -10.65 -7.37 17.86
N HIS A 115 -11.16 -8.44 17.24
CA HIS A 115 -12.46 -9.06 17.52
C HIS A 115 -12.34 -10.45 18.17
N SER A 116 -11.12 -10.91 18.43
CA SER A 116 -10.83 -12.23 19.05
C SER A 116 -11.50 -12.48 20.40
N ARG A 117 -11.90 -11.42 21.10
CA ARG A 117 -12.57 -11.50 22.41
C ARG A 117 -14.08 -11.75 22.33
N LEU A 118 -14.66 -11.71 21.13
CA LEU A 118 -16.09 -11.89 20.95
C LEU A 118 -16.49 -13.34 21.27
N THR A 119 -17.35 -13.50 22.26
CA THR A 119 -17.87 -14.80 22.71
C THR A 119 -19.40 -14.80 22.70
N PRO A 120 -20.04 -15.94 22.38
CA PRO A 120 -19.45 -17.17 21.87
C PRO A 120 -19.04 -17.06 20.39
N ARG A 121 -17.88 -17.62 20.03
CA ARG A 121 -17.27 -17.52 18.69
C ARG A 121 -18.25 -17.83 17.53
N VAL A 122 -18.92 -18.97 17.62
CA VAL A 122 -19.85 -19.46 16.59
C VAL A 122 -20.99 -18.49 16.30
N TYR A 123 -21.46 -17.74 17.32
CA TYR A 123 -22.53 -16.77 17.12
C TYR A 123 -22.04 -15.58 16.29
N TRP A 124 -20.85 -15.08 16.56
CA TRP A 124 -20.28 -13.92 15.88
C TRP A 124 -19.81 -14.24 14.46
N ASP A 125 -19.17 -15.40 14.27
CA ASP A 125 -18.68 -15.81 12.96
C ASP A 125 -19.81 -16.12 11.97
N ARG A 126 -20.97 -16.61 12.44
CA ARG A 126 -22.13 -16.88 11.58
C ARG A 126 -22.84 -15.63 11.06
N ARG A 127 -22.59 -14.47 11.65
CA ARG A 127 -23.26 -13.20 11.29
C ARG A 127 -22.48 -12.39 10.24
N ALA A 128 -21.26 -12.82 9.95
CA ALA A 128 -20.34 -12.17 9.04
C ALA A 128 -20.42 -12.78 7.64
#